data_AF-A0A7Y4REJ7-F1
#
_entry.id   AF-A0A7Y4REJ7-F1
#
_cell.length_a   1.000
_cell.length_b   1.000
_cell.length_c   1.000
_cell.angle_alpha   90.00
_cell.angle_beta   90.00
_cell.angle_gamma   90.00
#
_symmetry.space_group_name_H-M   'P 1'
#
loop_
_entity.id
_entity.type
_entity.pdbx_description
1 polymer ?
#
loop_
_entity_poly.entity_id
_entity_poly.type
_entity_poly.pdbx_seq_one_letter_code
_entity_poly.pdbx_strand_id
1 'polypeptide(L)'
;MPYIWDYDLDAAQFKEILEGRRALGRLDSDWAARRLIEYASYEEIIELIGFKRLVENWQRWRGKIRSKSRVRGFDFLVKWLPEKHPELLNE
;
A
#
# COMPACT_ATOMS: atom_id res chain seq x y z
N MET A 1 -14.08 5.37 3.31
CA MET A 1 -12.85 4.59 3.11
C MET A 1 -13.11 3.11 3.41
N PRO A 2 -13.22 2.24 2.40
CA PRO A 2 -13.56 0.82 2.58
C PRO A 2 -12.47 -0.01 3.28
N TYR A 3 -11.35 0.59 3.66
CA TYR A 3 -10.18 -0.07 4.27
C TYR A 3 -9.97 0.27 5.75
N ILE A 4 -10.92 0.94 6.41
CA ILE A 4 -10.91 1.19 7.87
C ILE A 4 -12.29 0.98 8.54
N TRP A 5 -13.25 0.39 7.84
CA TRP A 5 -14.65 0.28 8.32
C TRP A 5 -14.82 -0.50 9.64
N ASP A 6 -13.88 -1.38 9.99
CA ASP A 6 -13.84 -2.20 11.21
C ASP A 6 -12.93 -1.59 12.31
N TYR A 7 -12.47 -0.36 12.15
CA TYR A 7 -11.61 0.33 13.11
C TYR A 7 -12.22 1.67 13.51
N ASP A 8 -12.05 2.04 14.79
CA ASP A 8 -12.27 3.40 15.27
C ASP A 8 -11.09 4.28 14.85
N LEU A 9 -11.07 4.62 13.56
CA LEU A 9 -10.03 5.40 12.89
C LEU A 9 -10.68 6.35 11.89
N ASP A 10 -10.20 7.60 11.88
CA ASP A 10 -10.53 8.54 10.81
C ASP A 10 -9.48 8.53 9.68
N ALA A 11 -9.79 9.25 8.59
CA ALA A 11 -8.93 9.36 7.42
C ALA A 11 -7.56 10.01 7.72
N ALA A 12 -7.52 11.02 8.60
CA ALA A 12 -6.31 11.73 8.94
C ALA A 12 -5.38 10.85 9.77
N GLN A 13 -5.94 10.15 10.77
CA GLN A 13 -5.22 9.17 11.57
C GLN A 13 -4.68 8.03 10.71
N PHE A 14 -5.48 7.52 9.78
CA PHE A 14 -5.02 6.50 8.84
C PHE A 14 -3.85 7.00 7.99
N LYS A 15 -3.92 8.23 7.48
CA LYS A 15 -2.84 8.85 6.71
C LYS A 15 -1.56 9.01 7.54
N GLU A 16 -1.66 9.44 8.79
CA GLU A 16 -0.52 9.52 9.70
C GLU A 16 0.11 8.15 9.97
N ILE A 17 -0.70 7.10 10.12
CA ILE A 17 -0.20 5.72 10.26
C ILE A 17 0.49 5.26 8.97
N LEU A 18 -0.14 5.50 7.82
CA LEU A 18 0.41 5.16 6.52
C LEU A 18 1.77 5.84 6.29
N GLU A 19 1.90 7.11 6.67
CA GLU A 19 3.15 7.87 6.56
C GLU A 19 4.16 7.53 7.65
N GLY A 20 3.82 6.65 8.60
CA GLY A 20 4.69 6.23 9.70
C GLY A 20 4.85 7.28 10.80
N ARG A 21 4.06 8.36 10.78
CA ARG A 21 4.04 9.39 11.82
C ARG A 21 3.27 8.98 13.07
N ARG A 22 2.42 7.97 12.96
CA ARG A 22 1.62 7.41 14.06
C ARG A 22 1.69 5.89 14.03
N ALA A 23 1.61 5.26 15.19
CA ALA A 23 1.25 3.85 15.33
C ALA A 23 0.24 3.71 16.48
N LEU A 24 -0.76 2.85 16.31
CA LEU A 24 -1.76 2.57 17.36
C LEU A 24 -1.72 1.07 17.67
N GLY A 25 -1.01 0.69 18.73
CA GLY A 25 -0.78 -0.72 19.06
C GLY A 25 -0.10 -1.45 17.92
N ARG A 26 -0.83 -2.33 17.22
CA ARG A 26 -0.33 -3.12 16.06
C ARG A 26 -0.63 -2.47 14.70
N LEU A 27 -1.28 -1.30 14.70
CA LEU A 27 -1.64 -0.56 13.49
C LEU A 27 -0.47 0.35 13.13
N ASP A 28 0.45 -0.20 12.35
CA ASP A 28 1.64 0.47 11.84
C ASP A 28 1.53 0.77 10.33
N SER A 29 2.56 1.39 9.78
CA SER A 29 2.65 1.76 8.37
C SER A 29 2.48 0.55 7.42
N ASP A 30 2.99 -0.62 7.81
CA ASP A 30 2.83 -1.87 7.07
C ASP A 30 1.41 -2.39 7.10
N TRP A 31 0.72 -2.28 8.22
CA TRP A 31 -0.69 -2.57 8.33
C TRP A 31 -1.52 -1.67 7.42
N ALA A 32 -1.27 -0.35 7.43
CA ALA A 32 -1.99 0.60 6.61
C ALA A 32 -1.78 0.33 5.10
N ALA A 33 -0.54 0.13 4.66
CA ALA A 33 -0.23 -0.18 3.27
C ALA A 33 -0.92 -1.47 2.79
N ARG A 34 -0.88 -2.54 3.60
CA ARG A 34 -1.57 -3.80 3.26
C ARG A 34 -3.08 -3.63 3.18
N ARG A 35 -3.68 -2.77 4.02
CA ARG A 35 -5.12 -2.49 4.00
C ARG A 35 -5.54 -1.76 2.73
N LEU A 36 -4.78 -0.74 2.30
CA LEU A 36 -5.00 -0.11 1.00
C LEU A 36 -4.89 -1.13 -0.13
N ILE A 37 -3.80 -1.90 -0.14
CA ILE A 37 -3.55 -2.90 -1.17
C ILE A 37 -4.65 -3.95 -1.22
N GLU A 38 -5.41 -4.23 -0.17
CA GLU A 38 -6.49 -5.23 -0.21
C GLU A 38 -7.84 -4.68 -0.65
N TYR A 39 -8.15 -3.44 -0.29
CA TYR A 39 -9.52 -2.94 -0.33
C TYR A 39 -9.70 -1.64 -1.12
N ALA A 40 -8.67 -0.82 -1.29
CA ALA A 40 -8.76 0.44 -2.02
C ALA A 40 -8.74 0.23 -3.55
N SER A 41 -9.14 1.26 -4.31
CA SER A 41 -8.97 1.25 -5.78
C SER A 41 -7.48 1.32 -6.15
N TYR A 42 -7.13 0.98 -7.40
CA TYR A 42 -5.75 1.13 -7.87
C TYR A 42 -5.28 2.58 -7.80
N GLU A 43 -6.13 3.52 -8.21
CA GLU A 43 -5.86 4.96 -8.19
C GLU A 43 -5.54 5.45 -6.76
N GLU A 44 -6.37 5.09 -5.78
CA GLU A 44 -6.14 5.44 -4.37
C GLU A 44 -4.84 4.83 -3.82
N ILE A 45 -4.50 3.60 -4.23
CA ILE A 45 -3.25 2.95 -3.81
C ILE A 45 -2.05 3.74 -4.33
N ILE A 46 -2.06 4.13 -5.60
CA ILE A 46 -0.94 4.88 -6.19
C ILE A 46 -0.86 6.29 -5.61
N GLU A 47 -1.99 6.97 -5.41
CA GLU A 47 -2.03 8.31 -4.81
C GLU A 47 -1.47 8.32 -3.38
N LEU A 48 -1.82 7.31 -2.56
CA LEU A 48 -1.46 7.30 -1.14
C LEU A 48 -0.13 6.61 -0.83
N ILE A 49 0.29 5.62 -1.63
CA ILE A 49 1.55 4.90 -1.42
C ILE A 49 2.66 5.41 -2.34
N GLY A 50 2.33 5.71 -3.60
CA GLY A 50 3.31 5.99 -4.65
C GLY A 50 3.99 4.73 -5.19
N PHE A 51 4.49 4.82 -6.43
CA PHE A 51 5.14 3.69 -7.10
C PHE A 51 6.44 3.26 -6.43
N LYS A 52 7.30 4.21 -6.07
CA LYS A 52 8.59 3.95 -5.42
C LYS A 52 8.44 3.12 -4.15
N ARG A 53 7.64 3.62 -3.21
CA ARG A 53 7.40 2.95 -1.94
C ARG A 53 6.73 1.59 -2.12
N LEU A 54 5.83 1.46 -3.09
CA LEU A 54 5.21 0.18 -3.44
C LEU A 54 6.26 -0.84 -3.89
N VAL A 55 7.14 -0.47 -4.83
CA VAL A 55 8.22 -1.33 -5.35
C VAL A 55 9.18 -1.74 -4.23
N GLU A 56 9.65 -0.79 -3.43
CA GLU A 56 10.61 -1.02 -2.34
C GLU A 56 10.09 -1.98 -1.27
N ASN A 57 8.79 -1.93 -0.97
CA ASN A 57 8.21 -2.65 0.16
C ASN A 57 7.34 -3.86 -0.23
N TRP A 58 7.12 -4.09 -1.53
CA TRP A 58 6.22 -5.14 -2.01
C TRP A 58 6.54 -6.53 -1.45
N GLN A 59 7.81 -6.95 -1.45
CA GLN A 59 8.22 -8.25 -0.93
C GLN A 59 7.83 -8.46 0.55
N ARG A 60 7.86 -7.38 1.34
CA ARG A 60 7.46 -7.41 2.77
C ARG A 60 5.95 -7.56 2.94
N TRP A 61 5.16 -6.95 2.06
CA TRP A 61 3.70 -6.93 2.17
C TRP A 61 3.01 -8.12 1.50
N ARG A 62 3.58 -8.59 0.37
CA ARG A 62 3.01 -9.60 -0.53
C ARG A 62 2.47 -10.82 0.19
N GLY A 63 3.25 -11.39 1.13
CA GLY A 63 2.87 -12.61 1.85
C GLY A 63 1.65 -12.48 2.77
N LYS A 64 1.19 -11.25 3.03
CA LYS A 64 0.04 -10.96 3.90
C LYS A 64 -1.19 -10.48 3.12
N ILE A 65 -1.12 -10.41 1.80
CA ILE A 65 -2.26 -10.08 0.92
C ILE A 65 -3.00 -11.38 0.57
N ARG A 66 -4.28 -11.44 0.92
CA ARG A 66 -5.21 -12.56 0.70
C ARG A 66 -5.70 -12.60 -0.75
N SER A 67 -5.95 -11.44 -1.36
CA SER A 67 -6.46 -11.39 -2.74
C SER A 67 -5.43 -11.85 -3.76
N LYS A 68 -5.62 -13.05 -4.32
CA LYS A 68 -4.72 -13.64 -5.33
C LYS A 68 -4.64 -12.81 -6.61
N SER A 69 -5.72 -12.14 -7.02
CA SER A 69 -5.73 -11.28 -8.20
C SER A 69 -4.85 -10.05 -7.99
N ARG A 70 -4.95 -9.42 -6.81
CA ARG A 70 -4.10 -8.28 -6.44
C ARG A 70 -2.64 -8.68 -6.36
N VAL A 71 -2.31 -9.80 -5.72
CA VAL A 71 -0.94 -10.33 -5.69
C VAL A 71 -0.36 -10.47 -7.10
N ARG A 72 -1.09 -11.10 -8.04
CA ARG A 72 -0.61 -11.23 -9.42
C ARG A 72 -0.44 -9.88 -10.13
N GLY A 73 -1.38 -8.96 -9.94
CA GLY A 73 -1.30 -7.63 -10.54
C GLY A 73 -0.09 -6.83 -10.04
N PHE A 74 0.14 -6.84 -8.73
CA PHE A 74 1.28 -6.13 -8.12
C PHE A 74 2.61 -6.86 -8.36
N ASP A 75 2.64 -8.19 -8.43
CA ASP A 75 3.84 -8.95 -8.85
C ASP A 75 4.28 -8.53 -10.26
N PHE A 76 3.33 -8.40 -11.20
CA PHE A 76 3.63 -7.88 -12.53
C PHE A 76 4.12 -6.44 -12.46
N LEU A 77 3.38 -5.56 -11.78
CA LEU A 77 3.66 -4.12 -11.76
C LEU A 77 5.05 -3.82 -11.16
N VAL A 78 5.38 -4.44 -10.03
CA VAL A 78 6.66 -4.21 -9.33
C VAL A 78 7.86 -4.73 -10.11
N LYS A 79 7.67 -5.74 -10.96
CA LYS A 79 8.70 -6.19 -11.91
C LYS A 79 8.80 -5.26 -13.12
N TRP A 80 7.66 -4.86 -13.67
CA TRP A 80 7.58 -4.11 -14.92
C TRP A 80 8.02 -2.65 -14.78
N LEU A 81 7.66 -1.99 -13.67
CA LEU A 81 7.95 -0.56 -13.45
C LEU A 81 9.45 -0.24 -13.51
N PRO A 82 10.34 -0.90 -12.75
CA PRO A 82 11.77 -0.59 -12.82
C PRO A 82 12.38 -0.83 -14.20
N GLU A 83 11.86 -1.81 -14.95
CA GLU A 83 12.36 -2.17 -16.29
C GLU A 83 11.85 -1.24 -17.39
N LYS A 84 10.62 -0.73 -17.28
CA LYS A 84 9.93 -0.01 -18.37
C LYS A 84 9.65 1.45 -18.09
N HIS A 85 9.46 1.81 -16.82
CA HIS A 85 9.14 3.17 -16.37
C HIS A 85 9.94 3.54 -15.11
N PRO A 86 11.27 3.49 -15.15
CA PRO A 86 12.11 3.86 -14.00
C PRO A 86 11.90 5.32 -13.57
N GLU A 87 11.44 6.21 -14.46
CA GLU A 87 11.11 7.60 -14.16
C GLU A 87 10.05 7.75 -13.06
N LEU A 88 9.12 6.80 -12.95
CA LEU A 88 8.07 6.80 -11.93
C LEU A 88 8.58 6.43 -10.52
N LEU A 89 9.87 6.07 -10.40
CA LEU A 89 10.49 5.69 -9.13
C LEU A 89 11.43 6.77 -8.56
N ASN A 90 11.55 7.91 -9.25
CA ASN A 90 12.47 8.98 -8.90
C ASN A 90 11.84 10.11 -8.05
N GLU A 91 10.53 10.06 -7.83
CA GLU A 91 9.80 10.91 -6.86
C GLU A 91 9.87 10.30 -5.46
#